data_AF-A0A661M378-F1
#
_entry.id   AF-A0A661M378-F1
#
_cell.length_a   1.000
_cell.length_b   1.000
_cell.length_c   1.000
_cell.angle_alpha   90.00
_cell.angle_beta   90.00
_cell.angle_gamma   90.00
#
_symmetry.space_group_name_H-M   'P 1'
#
loop_
_entity.id
_entity.type
_entity.pdbx_description
1 polymer ?
#
loop_
_entity_poly.entity_id
_entity_poly.type
_entity_poly.pdbx_seq_one_letter_code
_entity_poly.pdbx_strand_id
1 'polypeptide(L)'
;AIVFGDNAGEIVLDKLFIETLRERYSIHFIYVVRNEPTLTDVTRDDARVVGMDQVATVIENGIMGPLPGTILERCSPQIRRLVKDADLIVSKGGGNFETLSEATIGHKPCFFLLTSKCRVYCSQFSTSMNQPIVHHMIL
;
A
#
# COMPACT_ATOMS: atom_id res chain seq x y z
N ALA A 1 -11.35 -1.58 -3.42
CA ALA A 1 -10.04 -2.00 -2.84
C ALA A 1 -9.17 -0.79 -2.60
N ILE A 2 -8.41 -0.78 -1.51
CA ILE A 2 -7.42 0.27 -1.21
C ILE A 2 -6.02 -0.31 -1.36
N VAL A 3 -5.14 0.40 -2.05
CA VAL A 3 -3.74 0.03 -2.23
C VAL A 3 -2.88 1.08 -1.54
N PHE A 4 -2.06 0.69 -0.57
CA PHE A 4 -1.03 1.55 0.01
C PHE A 4 0.27 1.39 -0.76
N GLY A 5 0.65 2.42 -1.51
CA GLY A 5 1.89 2.44 -2.29
C GLY A 5 3.14 2.46 -1.41
N ASP A 6 4.25 1.97 -1.97
CA ASP A 6 5.57 2.01 -1.35
C ASP A 6 6.46 3.01 -2.08
N ASN A 7 7.19 2.61 -3.12
CA ASN A 7 8.23 3.46 -3.73
C ASN A 7 7.82 4.10 -5.07
N ALA A 8 8.40 5.27 -5.36
CA ALA A 8 8.47 5.85 -6.69
C ALA A 8 9.20 4.88 -7.64
N GLY A 9 8.79 4.87 -8.91
CA GLY A 9 9.20 3.85 -9.89
C GLY A 9 8.43 2.53 -9.77
N GLU A 10 8.24 1.97 -8.56
CA GLU A 10 7.41 0.78 -8.36
C GLU A 10 5.95 1.01 -8.79
N ILE A 11 5.44 2.24 -8.57
CA ILE A 11 4.09 2.67 -8.97
C ILE A 11 3.74 2.38 -10.45
N VAL A 12 4.74 2.28 -11.35
CA VAL A 12 4.51 1.91 -12.76
C VAL A 12 3.96 0.48 -12.87
N LEU A 13 4.49 -0.45 -12.07
CA LEU A 13 4.00 -1.83 -12.01
C LEU A 13 2.69 -1.92 -11.21
N ASP A 14 2.50 -1.05 -10.22
CA ASP A 14 1.21 -0.97 -9.52
C ASP A 14 0.08 -0.53 -10.45
N LYS A 15 0.35 0.39 -11.37
CA LYS A 15 -0.62 0.81 -12.40
C LYS A 15 -1.02 -0.39 -13.25
N LEU A 16 -0.04 -1.13 -13.77
CA LEU A 16 -0.28 -2.34 -14.56
C LEU A 16 -1.09 -3.39 -13.78
N PHE A 17 -0.77 -3.59 -12.49
CA PHE A 17 -1.52 -4.48 -11.61
C PHE A 17 -3.00 -4.06 -11.50
N ILE A 18 -3.26 -2.77 -11.28
CA ILE A 18 -4.63 -2.23 -11.19
C ILE A 18 -5.37 -2.37 -12.53
N GLU A 19 -4.73 -2.01 -13.66
CA GLU A 19 -5.30 -2.16 -15.01
C GLU A 19 -5.71 -3.61 -15.27
N THR A 20 -4.80 -4.55 -15.01
CA THR A 20 -5.04 -5.99 -15.21
C THR A 20 -6.22 -6.50 -14.38
N LEU A 21 -6.37 -6.03 -13.14
CA LEU A 21 -7.50 -6.44 -12.29
C LEU A 21 -8.82 -5.80 -12.75
N ARG A 22 -8.79 -4.54 -13.18
CA ARG A 22 -9.98 -3.84 -13.69
C ARG A 22 -10.52 -4.43 -14.99
N GLU A 23 -9.67 -5.03 -15.82
CA GLU A 23 -10.09 -5.76 -17.03
C GLU A 23 -10.89 -7.03 -16.70
N ARG A 24 -10.64 -7.64 -15.54
CA ARG A 24 -11.24 -8.92 -15.14
C ARG A 24 -12.36 -8.78 -14.13
N TYR A 25 -12.35 -7.70 -13.35
CA TYR A 25 -13.24 -7.50 -12.22
C TYR A 25 -13.70 -6.05 -12.12
N SER A 26 -14.96 -5.84 -11.73
CA SER A 26 -15.52 -4.50 -11.47
C SER A 26 -15.07 -3.97 -10.10
N ILE A 27 -13.80 -3.57 -9.98
CA ILE A 27 -13.20 -3.08 -8.73
C ILE A 27 -12.97 -1.57 -8.83
N HIS A 28 -13.45 -0.82 -7.84
CA HIS A 28 -13.01 0.55 -7.61
C HIS A 28 -11.73 0.57 -6.78
N PHE A 29 -10.67 1.17 -7.32
CA PHE A 29 -9.37 1.29 -6.66
C PHE A 29 -9.14 2.68 -6.11
N ILE A 30 -8.64 2.72 -4.88
CA ILE A 30 -8.06 3.91 -4.25
C ILE A 30 -6.58 3.61 -4.03
N TYR A 31 -5.71 4.46 -4.56
CA TYR A 31 -4.27 4.34 -4.41
C TYR A 31 -3.76 5.42 -3.45
N VAL A 32 -3.23 4.98 -2.31
CA VAL A 32 -2.77 5.84 -1.23
C VAL A 32 -1.27 6.10 -1.38
N VAL A 33 -0.92 7.39 -1.46
CA VAL A 33 0.46 7.89 -1.56
C VAL A 33 0.86 8.62 -0.27
N ARG A 34 2.14 8.98 -0.12
CA ARG A 34 2.60 9.81 1.00
C ARG A 34 2.13 11.25 0.87
N ASN A 35 1.79 11.85 2.01
CA ASN A 35 1.48 13.28 2.12
C ASN A 35 2.73 14.16 1.99
N GLU A 36 3.87 13.70 2.50
CA GLU A 36 5.16 14.39 2.44
C GLU A 36 6.24 13.47 1.88
N PRO A 37 7.20 13.98 1.10
CA PRO A 37 8.31 13.18 0.59
C PRO A 37 9.04 12.44 1.71
N THR A 38 9.14 11.12 1.56
CA THR A 38 9.79 10.26 2.56
C THR A 38 10.66 9.23 1.86
N LEU A 39 11.98 9.39 1.94
CA LEU A 39 12.93 8.51 1.24
C LEU A 39 12.58 8.40 -0.26
N THR A 40 12.28 7.18 -0.72
CA THR A 40 11.86 6.87 -2.09
C THR A 40 10.35 6.68 -2.20
N ASP A 41 9.58 6.99 -1.16
CA ASP A 41 8.17 6.67 -1.14
C ASP A 41 7.37 7.51 -2.12
N VAL A 42 6.39 6.87 -2.74
CA VAL A 42 5.59 7.47 -3.81
C VAL A 42 4.75 8.63 -3.29
N THR A 43 4.80 9.74 -4.01
CA THR A 43 4.03 10.96 -3.74
C THR A 43 2.91 11.16 -4.75
N ARG A 44 2.08 12.18 -4.52
CA ARG A 44 1.02 12.55 -5.46
C ARG A 44 1.55 13.01 -6.82
N ASP A 45 2.72 13.63 -6.85
CA ASP A 45 3.33 14.08 -8.11
C ASP A 45 3.84 12.90 -8.93
N ASP A 46 4.46 11.90 -8.29
CA ASP A 46 4.85 10.65 -8.98
C ASP A 46 3.63 9.94 -9.59
N ALA A 47 2.52 9.89 -8.84
CA ALA A 47 1.27 9.30 -9.30
C ALA A 47 0.69 10.03 -10.52
N ARG A 48 0.77 11.37 -10.55
CA ARG A 48 0.38 12.17 -11.73
C ARG A 48 1.27 11.88 -12.93
N VAL A 49 2.59 11.82 -12.74
CA VAL A 49 3.55 11.56 -13.83
C VAL A 49 3.30 10.21 -14.50
N VAL A 50 2.98 9.18 -13.71
CA VAL A 50 2.68 7.82 -14.22
C VAL A 50 1.23 7.69 -14.73
N GLY A 51 0.38 8.68 -14.45
CA GLY A 51 -1.03 8.66 -14.81
C GLY A 51 -1.83 7.61 -14.03
N MET A 52 -1.52 7.43 -12.74
CA MET A 52 -2.24 6.51 -11.85
C MET A 52 -3.70 6.94 -11.66
N ASP A 53 -3.97 8.24 -11.73
CA ASP A 53 -5.30 8.85 -11.68
C ASP A 53 -6.24 8.41 -12.81
N GLN A 54 -5.70 7.86 -13.89
CA GLN A 54 -6.48 7.27 -14.98
C GLN A 54 -7.11 5.92 -14.57
N VAL A 55 -6.49 5.24 -13.60
CA VAL A 55 -6.85 3.85 -13.25
C VAL A 55 -7.35 3.70 -11.82
N ALA A 56 -7.05 4.65 -10.93
CA ALA A 56 -7.45 4.64 -9.53
C ALA A 56 -7.65 6.06 -8.98
N THR A 57 -8.45 6.20 -7.92
CA THR A 57 -8.51 7.46 -7.15
C THR A 57 -7.25 7.60 -6.31
N VAL A 58 -6.42 8.61 -6.59
CA VAL A 58 -5.17 8.86 -5.84
C VAL A 58 -5.43 9.79 -4.65
N ILE A 59 -4.98 9.38 -3.47
CA ILE A 59 -5.16 10.14 -2.22
C ILE A 59 -3.91 10.09 -1.34
N GLU A 60 -3.58 11.19 -0.67
CA GLU A 60 -2.49 11.26 0.29
C GLU A 60 -2.90 10.65 1.65
N ASN A 61 -2.00 9.94 2.33
CA ASN A 61 -2.29 9.32 3.62
C ASN A 61 -2.58 10.33 4.75
N GLY A 62 -2.21 11.61 4.55
CA GLY A 62 -2.41 12.72 5.46
C GLY A 62 -1.59 12.68 6.75
N ILE A 63 -0.53 11.86 6.79
CA ILE A 63 0.40 11.84 7.92
C ILE A 63 1.32 13.06 7.83
N MET A 64 1.42 13.82 8.92
CA MET A 64 2.38 14.93 9.05
C MET A 64 3.79 14.40 9.37
N GLY A 65 4.78 14.93 8.67
CA GLY A 65 6.19 14.57 8.77
C GLY A 65 6.56 13.28 8.03
N PRO A 66 7.86 13.08 7.74
CA PRO A 66 8.31 11.91 7.00
C PRO A 66 8.12 10.63 7.82
N LEU A 67 7.45 9.63 7.24
CA LEU A 67 7.26 8.30 7.83
C LEU A 67 7.26 7.23 6.72
N PRO A 68 8.25 6.32 6.69
CA PRO A 68 8.19 5.15 5.84
C PRO A 68 7.05 4.25 6.31
N GLY A 69 6.10 3.96 5.44
CA GLY A 69 4.90 3.19 5.77
C GLY A 69 3.66 4.04 6.11
N THR A 70 2.71 3.43 6.81
CA THR A 70 1.39 4.01 7.11
C THR A 70 0.88 3.54 8.48
N ILE A 71 1.02 4.39 9.50
CA ILE A 71 0.36 4.19 10.81
C ILE A 71 -1.08 4.72 10.71
N LEU A 72 -2.06 3.82 10.71
CA LEU A 72 -3.45 4.15 10.39
C LEU A 72 -4.04 5.23 11.31
N GLU A 73 -3.70 5.21 12.60
CA GLU A 73 -4.20 6.15 13.61
C GLU A 73 -3.78 7.58 13.30
N ARG A 74 -2.61 7.76 12.66
CA ARG A 74 -2.05 9.04 12.24
C ARG A 74 -2.54 9.50 10.86
N CYS A 75 -3.22 8.64 10.11
CA CYS A 75 -3.78 9.02 8.81
C CYS A 75 -4.92 10.02 8.96
N SER A 76 -5.20 10.73 7.86
CA SER A 76 -6.32 11.65 7.80
C SER A 76 -7.66 10.96 8.14
N PRO A 77 -8.65 11.70 8.67
CA PRO A 77 -9.99 11.15 8.90
C PRO A 77 -10.60 10.50 7.65
N GLN A 78 -10.30 11.04 6.47
CA GLN A 78 -10.75 10.49 5.20
C GLN A 78 -10.17 9.10 4.94
N ILE A 79 -8.85 8.91 5.10
CA ILE A 79 -8.20 7.61 4.91
C ILE A 79 -8.72 6.57 5.91
N ARG A 80 -8.85 6.94 7.19
CA ARG A 80 -9.38 6.04 8.20
C ARG A 80 -10.81 5.58 7.90
N ARG A 81 -11.64 6.46 7.32
CA ARG A 81 -12.99 6.10 6.88
C ARG A 81 -12.97 5.17 5.67
N LEU A 82 -12.19 5.52 4.65
CA LEU A 82 -12.04 4.70 3.45
C LEU A 82 -11.56 3.28 3.78
N VAL A 83 -10.60 3.15 4.70
CA VAL A 83 -10.09 1.86 5.17
C VAL A 83 -11.17 1.03 5.88
N LYS A 84 -12.02 1.66 6.70
CA LYS A 84 -13.17 0.97 7.33
C LYS A 84 -14.21 0.52 6.31
N ASP A 85 -14.39 1.27 5.22
CA ASP A 85 -15.37 0.97 4.18
C ASP A 85 -14.81 0.04 3.09
N ALA A 86 -13.50 -0.24 3.09
CA ALA A 86 -12.86 -1.07 2.08
C ALA A 86 -13.27 -2.55 2.19
N ASP A 87 -13.50 -3.18 1.05
CA ASP A 87 -13.68 -4.63 0.94
C ASP A 87 -12.36 -5.42 0.98
N LEU A 88 -11.26 -4.75 0.59
CA LEU A 88 -9.93 -5.34 0.43
C LEU A 88 -8.86 -4.26 0.58
N ILE A 89 -7.82 -4.59 1.34
CA ILE A 89 -6.60 -3.78 1.47
C ILE A 89 -5.44 -4.52 0.80
N VAL A 90 -4.64 -3.78 0.04
CA VAL A 90 -3.36 -4.25 -0.50
C VAL A 90 -2.27 -3.32 0.03
N SER A 91 -1.32 -3.87 0.75
CA SER A 91 -0.19 -3.14 1.33
C SER A 91 1.08 -3.48 0.57
N LYS A 92 1.72 -2.49 -0.04
CA LYS A 92 2.98 -2.66 -0.77
C LYS A 92 4.16 -2.36 0.15
N GLY A 93 5.21 -3.19 0.08
CA GLY A 93 6.49 -2.89 0.73
C GLY A 93 6.58 -3.24 2.21
N GLY A 94 7.80 -3.17 2.74
CA GLY A 94 8.12 -3.53 4.12
C GLY A 94 7.63 -2.49 5.14
N GLY A 95 7.78 -1.20 4.84
CA GLY A 95 7.36 -0.13 5.76
C GLY A 95 5.86 -0.15 6.01
N ASN A 96 5.04 -0.32 4.96
CA ASN A 96 3.60 -0.48 5.15
C ASN A 96 3.25 -1.81 5.82
N PHE A 97 4.00 -2.89 5.59
CA PHE A 97 3.80 -4.16 6.31
C PHE A 97 3.96 -3.94 7.81
N GLU A 98 5.10 -3.42 8.25
CA GLU A 98 5.41 -3.20 9.66
C GLU A 98 4.38 -2.32 10.36
N THR A 99 3.93 -1.24 9.72
CA THR A 99 2.99 -0.30 10.36
C THR A 99 1.53 -0.74 10.29
N LEU A 100 1.09 -1.38 9.20
CA LEU A 100 -0.32 -1.79 9.04
C LEU A 100 -0.60 -3.16 9.66
N SER A 101 0.40 -4.05 9.78
CA SER A 101 0.18 -5.36 10.40
C SER A 101 -0.16 -5.30 11.88
N GLU A 102 0.19 -4.20 12.54
CA GLU A 102 -0.12 -3.94 13.95
C GLU A 102 -1.43 -3.15 14.12
N ALA A 103 -2.00 -2.63 13.02
CA ALA A 103 -3.22 -1.84 13.07
C ALA A 103 -4.43 -2.73 13.35
N THR A 104 -5.33 -2.27 14.22
CA THR A 104 -6.61 -2.95 14.50
C THR A 104 -7.71 -2.35 13.62
N ILE A 105 -8.13 -3.08 12.59
CA ILE A 105 -9.04 -2.59 11.55
C ILE A 105 -10.22 -3.54 11.39
N GLY A 106 -10.98 -3.81 12.45
CA GLY A 106 -12.37 -4.28 12.35
C GLY A 106 -12.63 -5.47 11.39
N HIS A 107 -11.72 -6.43 11.30
CA HIS A 107 -11.77 -7.63 10.46
C HIS A 107 -11.76 -7.38 8.94
N LYS A 108 -10.73 -6.68 8.44
CA LYS A 108 -10.55 -6.41 7.01
C LYS A 108 -9.51 -7.33 6.36
N PRO A 109 -9.81 -7.96 5.20
CA PRO A 109 -8.81 -8.76 4.50
C PRO A 109 -7.73 -7.83 3.91
N CYS A 110 -6.48 -8.14 4.25
CA CYS A 110 -5.30 -7.41 3.81
C CYS A 110 -4.29 -8.37 3.17
N PHE A 111 -3.82 -8.02 1.98
CA PHE A 111 -2.70 -8.68 1.33
C PHE A 111 -1.46 -7.79 1.38
N PHE A 112 -0.39 -8.29 1.96
CA PHE A 112 0.92 -7.66 1.97
C PHE A 112 1.75 -8.22 0.82
N LEU A 113 2.19 -7.33 -0.07
CA LEU A 113 3.03 -7.62 -1.22
C LEU A 113 4.38 -6.94 -1.02
N LEU A 114 5.40 -7.73 -0.71
CA LEU A 114 6.73 -7.25 -0.38
C LEU A 114 7.80 -8.21 -0.86
N THR A 115 9.06 -7.80 -0.74
CA THR A 115 10.21 -8.66 -0.97
C THR A 115 10.92 -8.90 0.35
N SER A 116 11.37 -10.12 0.59
CA SER A 116 12.25 -10.38 1.72
C SER A 116 13.58 -9.68 1.47
N LYS A 117 13.78 -8.48 2.04
CA LYS A 117 14.98 -7.63 1.87
C LYS A 117 15.93 -7.67 3.07
N CYS A 118 15.57 -8.37 4.14
CA CYS A 118 16.42 -8.58 5.31
C CYS A 118 16.22 -9.97 5.94
N ARG A 119 17.14 -10.37 6.83
CA ARG A 119 17.07 -11.65 7.55
C ARG A 119 15.83 -11.79 8.43
N VAL A 120 15.30 -10.68 8.95
CA VAL A 120 14.07 -10.68 9.75
C VAL A 120 12.89 -11.17 8.89
N TYR A 121 12.69 -10.62 7.69
CA TYR A 121 11.65 -11.11 6.78
C TYR A 121 11.91 -12.53 6.30
N CYS A 122 13.17 -12.92 6.02
CA CYS A 122 13.49 -14.31 5.67
C CYS A 122 13.03 -15.28 6.77
N SER A 123 13.32 -14.95 8.03
CA SER A 123 12.93 -15.78 9.17
C SER A 123 11.42 -15.76 9.41
N GLN A 124 10.80 -14.59 9.34
CA GLN A 124 9.37 -14.41 9.64
C GLN A 124 8.48 -15.09 8.60
N PHE A 125 8.87 -15.05 7.33
CA PHE A 125 8.09 -15.61 6.22
C PHE A 125 8.65 -16.92 5.68
N SER A 126 9.62 -17.54 6.38
CA SER A 126 10.27 -18.80 5.97
C SER A 126 10.72 -18.78 4.51
N THR A 127 11.40 -17.71 4.11
CA THR A 127 11.80 -17.45 2.73
C THR A 127 13.28 -17.09 2.60
N SER A 128 13.79 -17.13 1.38
CA SER A 128 15.17 -16.73 1.07
C SER A 128 15.28 -15.24 0.76
N MET A 129 16.52 -14.74 0.79
CA MET A 129 16.83 -13.35 0.45
C MET A 129 16.32 -13.02 -0.97
N ASN A 130 15.71 -11.84 -1.13
CA ASN A 130 15.17 -11.31 -2.39
C ASN A 130 14.00 -12.08 -3.01
N GLN A 131 13.37 -12.99 -2.25
CA GLN A 131 12.16 -13.66 -2.72
C GLN A 131 10.92 -12.78 -2.53
N PRO A 132 9.94 -12.84 -3.46
CA PRO A 132 8.67 -12.18 -3.29
C PRO A 132 7.86 -12.84 -2.17
N ILE A 133 7.09 -12.04 -1.46
CA ILE A 133 6.19 -12.46 -0.40
C ILE A 133 4.80 -11.93 -0.74
N VAL A 134 3.82 -12.84 -0.72
CA VAL A 134 2.39 -12.52 -0.72
C VAL A 134 1.82 -13.09 0.57
N HIS A 135 1.52 -12.21 1.53
CA HIS A 135 1.03 -12.61 2.85
C HIS A 135 -0.38 -12.08 3.07
N HIS A 136 -1.31 -12.96 3.44
CA HIS A 136 -2.70 -12.60 3.72
C HIS A 136 -2.96 -12.60 5.22
N MET A 137 -3.63 -11.56 5.71
CA MET A 137 -4.04 -11.40 7.11
C MET A 137 -5.40 -10.70 7.18
N ILE A 138 -6.12 -10.95 8.28
CA ILE A 138 -7.32 -10.18 8.64
C ILE A 138 -6.91 -9.14 9.68
N LEU A 139 -6.99 -7.86 9.33
CA LEU A 139 -6.70 -6.71 10.20
C LEU A 139 -7.89 -6.34 11.08
#